data_AF-A0A1J5D0M5-F1
#
_entry.id   AF-A0A1J5D0M5-F1
#
_cell.length_a   1.000
_cell.length_b   1.000
_cell.length_c   1.000
_cell.angle_alpha   90.00
_cell.angle_beta   90.00
_cell.angle_gamma   90.00
#
_symmetry.space_group_name_H-M   'P 1'
#
loop_
_entity.id
_entity.type
_entity.pdbx_description
1 polymer ?
#
loop_
_entity_poly.entity_id
_entity_poly.type
_entity_poly.pdbx_seq_one_letter_code
_entity_poly.pdbx_strand_id
1 'polypeptide(L)'
;MRFSAEVMFIVSVIFSVALSVIYLSRYSNVRNLLQKEEELTRRIHDVERENRRLKENLDVLSTPEGIERLARERLGLVKPEEVVVFPIPASAPDPQVASHQTMGTRD
;
A
#
# COMPACT_ATOMS: atom_id res chain seq x y z
N MET A 1 55.66 -47.28 29.99
CA MET A 1 54.24 -47.52 29.64
C MET A 1 53.25 -46.55 30.30
N ARG A 2 53.51 -45.98 31.50
CA ARG A 2 52.57 -45.03 32.14
C ARG A 2 52.50 -43.66 31.46
N PHE A 3 53.64 -43.15 30.99
CA PHE A 3 53.74 -41.87 30.28
C PHE A 3 52.91 -41.83 28.98
N SER A 4 52.86 -42.94 28.23
CA SER A 4 52.04 -43.04 27.02
C SER A 4 50.54 -43.08 27.31
N ALA A 5 50.14 -43.67 28.46
CA ALA A 5 48.74 -43.71 28.86
C ALA A 5 48.22 -42.33 29.31
N GLU A 6 49.03 -41.56 30.04
CA GLU A 6 48.68 -40.18 30.44
C GLU A 6 48.60 -39.25 29.22
N VAL A 7 49.53 -39.38 28.27
CA VAL A 7 49.50 -38.63 27.01
C VAL A 7 48.28 -39.01 26.17
N MET A 8 47.93 -40.31 26.06
CA MET A 8 46.72 -40.73 25.34
C MET A 8 45.44 -40.23 26.01
N PHE A 9 45.40 -40.17 27.35
CA PHE A 9 44.26 -39.61 28.08
C PHE A 9 44.07 -38.13 27.77
N ILE A 10 45.15 -37.33 27.81
CA ILE A 10 45.10 -35.90 27.48
C ILE A 10 44.65 -35.70 26.03
N VAL A 11 45.20 -36.47 25.08
CA VAL A 11 44.79 -36.41 23.66
C VAL A 11 43.32 -36.77 23.48
N SER A 12 42.83 -37.80 24.19
CA SER A 12 41.42 -38.20 24.17
C SER A 12 40.50 -37.10 24.70
N VAL A 13 40.88 -36.44 25.80
CA VAL A 13 40.12 -35.32 26.36
C VAL A 13 40.08 -34.14 25.39
N ILE A 14 41.22 -33.76 24.80
CA ILE A 14 41.28 -32.68 23.80
C ILE A 14 40.41 -33.03 22.59
N PHE A 15 40.47 -34.28 22.11
CA PHE A 15 39.66 -34.75 21.00
C PHE A 15 38.15 -34.72 21.33
N SER A 16 37.77 -35.15 22.54
CA SER A 16 36.39 -35.10 23.02
C SER A 16 35.86 -33.67 23.10
N VAL A 17 36.64 -32.74 23.64
CA VAL A 17 36.29 -31.31 23.72
C VAL A 17 36.16 -30.72 22.32
N ALA A 18 37.09 -31.02 21.41
CA ALA A 18 37.02 -30.55 20.02
C ALA A 18 35.75 -31.03 19.31
N LEU A 19 35.39 -32.31 19.44
CA LEU A 19 34.15 -32.85 18.89
C LEU A 19 32.91 -32.20 19.50
N SER A 20 32.90 -31.97 20.82
CA SER A 20 31.81 -31.31 21.52
C SER A 20 31.57 -29.89 20.99
N VAL A 21 32.64 -29.10 20.84
CA VAL A 21 32.58 -27.74 20.28
C VAL A 21 32.07 -27.73 18.83
N ILE A 22 32.55 -28.66 18.00
CA ILE A 22 32.08 -28.80 16.62
C ILE A 22 30.59 -29.12 16.59
N TYR A 23 30.13 -30.05 17.42
CA TYR A 23 28.74 -30.47 17.49
C TYR A 23 27.81 -29.31 17.92
N LEU A 24 28.19 -28.57 18.96
CA LEU A 24 27.45 -27.40 19.43
C LEU A 24 27.39 -26.30 18.36
N SER A 25 28.51 -26.01 17.68
CA SER A 25 28.57 -25.01 16.61
C SER A 25 27.69 -25.39 15.42
N ARG A 26 27.67 -26.67 15.02
CA ARG A 26 26.77 -27.16 13.97
C ARG A 26 25.30 -26.99 14.36
N TYR A 27 24.94 -27.29 15.61
CA TYR A 27 23.57 -27.13 16.10
C TYR A 27 23.10 -25.67 16.08
N SER A 28 23.93 -24.71 16.49
CA SER A 28 23.58 -23.29 16.44
C SER A 28 23.39 -22.77 15.02
N ASN A 29 24.18 -23.26 14.05
CA ASN A 29 24.08 -22.82 12.67
C ASN A 29 22.75 -23.23 12.02
N VAL A 30 22.30 -24.47 12.27
CA VAL A 30 21.01 -24.95 11.71
C VAL A 30 19.84 -24.12 12.21
N ARG A 31 19.81 -23.76 13.51
CA ARG A 31 18.73 -22.91 14.05
C ARG A 31 18.74 -21.50 13.47
N ASN A 32 19.92 -20.91 13.29
CA ASN A 32 20.05 -19.59 12.66
C ASN A 32 19.60 -19.59 11.20
N LEU A 33 19.86 -20.67 10.46
CA LEU A 33 19.43 -20.80 9.06
C LEU A 33 17.90 -20.93 8.96
N LEU A 34 17.28 -21.75 9.81
CA LEU A 34 15.82 -21.90 9.88
C LEU A 34 15.10 -20.59 10.23
N GLN A 35 15.64 -19.83 11.20
CA GLN A 35 15.07 -18.53 11.57
C GLN A 35 15.14 -17.52 10.42
N LYS A 36 16.25 -17.50 9.67
CA LYS A 36 16.39 -16.62 8.50
C LYS A 36 15.44 -17.01 7.37
N GLU A 37 15.21 -18.30 7.16
CA GLU A 37 14.26 -18.78 6.15
C GLU A 37 12.82 -18.34 6.50
N GLU A 38 12.42 -18.49 7.77
CA GLU A 38 11.10 -18.07 8.23
C GLU A 38 10.92 -16.56 8.11
N GLU A 39 11.94 -15.78 8.49
CA GLU A 39 11.92 -14.32 8.37
C GLU A 39 11.81 -13.87 6.91
N LEU A 40 12.59 -14.46 6.00
CA LEU A 40 12.52 -14.13 4.57
C LEU A 40 11.16 -14.49 3.97
N THR A 41 10.62 -15.65 4.32
CA THR A 41 9.30 -16.10 3.86
C THR A 41 8.19 -15.12 4.30
N ARG A 42 8.24 -14.66 5.56
CA ARG A 42 7.30 -13.65 6.06
C ARG A 42 7.42 -12.33 5.29
N ARG A 43 8.65 -11.85 5.05
CA ARG A 43 8.89 -10.63 4.28
C ARG A 43 8.36 -10.73 2.84
N ILE A 44 8.57 -11.86 2.17
CA ILE A 44 8.03 -12.11 0.83
C ILE A 44 6.50 -12.03 0.86
N HIS A 45 5.87 -12.72 1.81
CA HIS A 45 4.42 -12.73 1.91
C HIS A 45 3.83 -11.34 2.19
N ASP A 46 4.48 -10.54 3.03
CA ASP A 46 4.04 -9.18 3.33
C ASP A 46 4.19 -8.25 2.13
N VAL A 47 5.33 -8.29 1.44
CA VAL A 47 5.58 -7.51 0.22
C VAL A 47 4.62 -7.91 -0.89
N GLU A 48 4.33 -9.21 -1.07
CA GLU A 48 3.36 -9.67 -2.05
C GLU A 48 1.94 -9.20 -1.72
N ARG A 49 1.54 -9.25 -0.45
CA ARG A 49 0.23 -8.76 0.00
C ARG A 49 0.11 -7.26 -0.27
N GLU A 50 1.15 -6.51 0.04
CA GLU A 50 1.20 -5.08 -0.25
C GLU A 50 1.15 -4.80 -1.75
N ASN A 51 1.91 -5.54 -2.56
CA ASN A 51 1.88 -5.41 -4.02
C ASN A 51 0.49 -5.71 -4.59
N ARG A 52 -0.18 -6.76 -4.13
CA ARG A 52 -1.58 -7.07 -4.52
C ARG A 52 -2.53 -5.93 -4.15
N ARG A 53 -2.44 -5.41 -2.92
CA ARG A 53 -3.23 -4.26 -2.47
C ARG A 53 -2.99 -3.03 -3.35
N LEU A 54 -1.74 -2.71 -3.65
CA LEU A 54 -1.44 -1.56 -4.52
C LEU A 54 -1.95 -1.77 -5.95
N LYS A 55 -1.86 -2.99 -6.49
CA LYS A 55 -2.41 -3.33 -7.81
C LYS A 55 -3.93 -3.22 -7.84
N GLU A 56 -4.64 -3.71 -6.83
CA GLU A 56 -6.10 -3.54 -6.73
C GLU A 56 -6.50 -2.07 -6.68
N ASN A 57 -5.76 -1.23 -5.93
CA ASN A 57 -6.00 0.21 -5.93
C ASN A 57 -5.71 0.85 -7.29
N LEU A 58 -4.70 0.37 -8.00
CA LEU A 58 -4.36 0.86 -9.33
C LEU A 58 -5.41 0.43 -10.37
N ASP A 59 -5.89 -0.81 -10.32
CA ASP A 59 -6.92 -1.31 -11.24
C ASP A 59 -8.22 -0.55 -11.07
N VAL A 60 -8.64 -0.24 -9.83
CA VAL A 60 -9.81 0.61 -9.55
C VAL A 60 -9.63 2.04 -10.06
N LEU A 61 -8.41 2.57 -10.05
CA LEU A 61 -8.11 3.90 -10.61
C LEU A 61 -7.94 3.90 -12.13
N SER A 62 -7.60 2.75 -12.72
CA SER A 62 -7.30 2.60 -14.15
C SER A 62 -8.53 2.23 -14.99
N THR A 63 -9.69 1.97 -14.35
CA THR A 63 -10.93 1.81 -15.12
C THR A 63 -11.35 3.15 -15.75
N PRO A 64 -12.05 3.13 -16.90
CA PRO A 64 -12.55 4.34 -17.54
C PRO A 64 -13.32 5.26 -16.58
N GLU A 65 -14.08 4.67 -15.65
CA GLU A 65 -14.87 5.36 -14.63
C GLU A 65 -13.99 6.01 -13.55
N GLY A 66 -12.89 5.34 -13.16
CA GLY A 66 -11.91 5.86 -12.21
C GLY A 66 -11.16 7.08 -12.78
N ILE A 67 -10.76 6.99 -14.05
CA ILE A 67 -10.12 8.08 -14.80
C ILE A 67 -11.09 9.25 -14.97
N GLU A 68 -12.35 8.97 -15.32
CA GLU A 68 -13.39 9.99 -15.49
C GLU A 68 -13.69 10.73 -14.17
N ARG A 69 -13.76 10.00 -13.05
CA ARG A 69 -13.93 10.60 -11.72
C ARG A 69 -12.75 11.48 -11.34
N LEU A 70 -11.52 11.03 -11.59
CA LEU A 70 -10.31 11.81 -11.32
C LEU A 70 -10.23 13.06 -12.20
N ALA A 71 -10.63 12.97 -13.47
CA ALA A 71 -10.68 14.10 -14.40
C ALA A 71 -11.73 15.16 -13.98
N ARG A 72 -12.91 14.74 -13.51
CA ARG A 72 -13.89 15.67 -12.93
C ARG A 72 -13.38 16.34 -11.66
N GLU A 73 -12.84 15.56 -10.73
CA GLU A 73 -12.43 16.06 -9.40
C GLU A 73 -11.18 16.93 -9.43
N ARG A 74 -10.18 16.57 -10.24
CA ARG A 74 -8.87 17.25 -10.25
C ARG A 74 -8.71 18.26 -11.37
N LEU A 75 -9.40 18.06 -12.49
CA LEU A 75 -9.24 18.88 -13.69
C LEU A 75 -10.53 19.64 -14.05
N GLY A 76 -11.65 19.40 -13.35
CA GLY A 76 -12.94 20.03 -13.65
C GLY A 76 -13.49 19.65 -15.04
N LEU A 77 -12.99 18.57 -15.64
CA LEU A 77 -13.31 18.16 -16.99
C LEU A 77 -14.67 17.45 -17.02
N VAL A 78 -15.55 17.88 -17.92
CA VAL A 78 -16.86 17.24 -18.20
C VAL A 78 -16.85 16.66 -19.62
N LYS A 79 -17.73 15.69 -19.90
CA LYS A 79 -17.81 15.13 -21.26
C LYS A 79 -18.26 16.22 -22.25
N PRO A 80 -17.80 16.20 -23.52
CA PRO A 80 -18.20 17.19 -24.52
C PRO A 80 -19.72 17.27 -24.73
N GLU A 81 -20.42 16.16 -24.47
CA GLU A 81 -21.87 16.01 -24.59
C GLU A 81 -22.65 16.52 -23.35
N GLU A 82 -21.98 16.90 -22.25
CA GLU A 82 -22.61 17.35 -20.99
C GLU A 82 -22.62 18.90 -20.88
N VAL A 83 -23.81 19.49 -20.64
CA VAL A 83 -23.98 20.94 -20.44
C VAL A 83 -23.82 21.30 -18.96
N VAL A 84 -22.85 22.17 -18.65
CA VAL A 84 -22.65 22.68 -17.28
C VAL A 84 -23.70 23.76 -16.97
N VAL A 85 -24.60 23.48 -16.03
CA VAL A 85 -25.59 24.44 -15.53
C VAL A 85 -25.06 25.10 -14.25
N PHE A 86 -24.80 26.40 -14.31
CA PHE A 86 -24.49 27.19 -13.12
C PHE A 86 -25.79 27.77 -12.54
N PRO A 87 -26.11 27.53 -11.25
CA PRO A 87 -27.23 28.21 -10.61
C PRO A 87 -26.87 29.69 -10.45
N ILE A 88 -27.51 30.55 -11.25
CA ILE A 88 -27.45 31.99 -11.04
C ILE A 88 -28.27 32.25 -9.76
N PRO A 89 -27.68 32.78 -8.68
CA PRO A 89 -28.44 33.15 -7.51
C PRO A 89 -29.42 34.25 -7.92
N ALA A 90 -30.71 33.96 -7.81
CA ALA A 90 -31.77 34.94 -7.97
C ALA A 90 -31.65 35.97 -6.86
N SER A 91 -30.80 36.98 -7.08
CA SER A 91 -30.92 38.26 -6.40
C SER A 91 -32.19 38.92 -6.94
N ALA A 92 -33.28 38.69 -6.22
CA ALA A 92 -34.63 39.23 -6.40
C ALA A 92 -34.68 40.78 -6.42
N PRO A 93 -35.84 41.43 -6.56
CA PRO A 93 -37.10 41.11 -7.23
C PRO A 93 -37.37 42.08 -8.39
N ASP A 94 -38.32 41.79 -9.26
CA ASP A 94 -38.76 42.67 -10.35
C ASP A 94 -39.66 43.81 -9.81
N PRO A 95 -39.29 45.10 -9.92
CA PRO A 95 -40.19 46.21 -9.59
C PRO A 95 -40.28 47.19 -10.76
N GLN A 96 -40.56 46.70 -11.98
CA GLN A 96 -41.02 47.57 -13.06
C GLN A 96 -42.23 46.98 -13.77
N VAL A 97 -43.25 46.64 -12.99
CA VAL A 97 -44.66 46.66 -13.43
C VAL A 97 -45.28 47.99 -12.99
N ALA A 98 -44.71 49.10 -13.44
CA ALA A 98 -45.35 50.41 -13.34
C ALA A 98 -44.91 51.23 -14.56
N SER A 99 -45.90 51.69 -15.32
CA SER A 99 -45.79 52.53 -16.52
C SER A 99 -45.29 51.82 -17.79
N HIS A 100 -46.22 51.34 -18.62
CA HIS A 100 -46.47 51.92 -19.94
C HIS A 100 -47.28 50.97 -20.83
N GLN A 101 -48.62 51.03 -20.72
CA GLN A 101 -49.56 51.11 -21.86
C GLN A 101 -50.99 50.98 -21.32
N THR A 102 -51.76 52.06 -21.34
CA THR A 102 -53.02 52.11 -22.12
C THR A 102 -53.36 53.57 -22.36
N MET A 103 -53.37 53.89 -23.64
CA MET A 103 -53.86 55.10 -24.26
C MET A 103 -55.38 55.07 -24.33
N GLY A 104 -56.04 56.13 -23.86
CA GLY A 104 -57.28 56.64 -24.46
C GLY A 104 -58.64 55.98 -24.12
N THR A 105 -59.60 56.88 -23.89
CA THR A 105 -61.04 56.85 -24.25
C THR A 105 -62.09 56.39 -23.22
N ARG A 106 -63.15 57.25 -23.16
CA ARG A 106 -64.52 57.10 -22.61
C ARG A 106 -64.66 57.28 -21.10
N ASP A 107 -65.55 58.12 -20.57
CA ASP A 107 -66.70 58.90 -21.09
C ASP A 107 -66.75 60.30 -20.44
#